data_AF-A0AAD8HML8-F1
#
_entry.id   AF-A0AAD8HML8-F1
#
_cell.length_a   1.000
_cell.length_b   1.000
_cell.length_c   1.000
_cell.angle_alpha   90.00
_cell.angle_beta   90.00
_cell.angle_gamma   90.00
#
_symmetry.space_group_name_H-M   'P 1'
#
loop_
_entity.id
_entity.type
_entity.pdbx_description
1 polymer ?
#
loop_
_entity_poly.entity_id
_entity_poly.type
_entity_poly.pdbx_seq_one_letter_code
_entity_poly.pdbx_strand_id
1 'polypeptide(L)'
;MAIVLYTQKLTWRRDILLSQNPLLGGLESMRESEVSYTVEAIIANPENESPWRYLRGLYKGSTQSLLNDPQVSSVCLKVLTANSYCVFALNMLLDLLSHGYEPSQELRHAIDALTSESNPPDSNVSKTICSVLEKVDFMRVNYWKWRKSSLPAQTV
;
A
#
# COMPACT_ATOMS: atom_id res chain seq x y z
N MET A 1 -16.24 -12.81 -13.84
CA MET A 1 -16.80 -11.45 -13.82
C MET A 1 -17.69 -11.12 -12.61
N ALA A 2 -18.25 -12.10 -11.87
CA ALA A 2 -19.10 -11.82 -10.70
C ALA A 2 -18.34 -11.54 -9.38
N ILE A 3 -17.12 -12.08 -9.23
CA ILE A 3 -16.34 -11.97 -7.97
C ILE A 3 -15.81 -10.54 -7.75
N VAL A 4 -15.43 -9.85 -8.83
CA VAL A 4 -14.85 -8.49 -8.75
C VAL A 4 -15.88 -7.46 -8.28
N LEU A 5 -17.13 -7.55 -8.74
CA LEU A 5 -18.21 -6.64 -8.31
C LEU A 5 -18.69 -6.90 -6.87
N TYR A 6 -18.49 -8.11 -6.34
CA TYR A 6 -18.86 -8.46 -4.98
C TYR A 6 -17.89 -7.85 -3.95
N THR A 7 -16.59 -7.80 -4.26
CA THR A 7 -15.56 -7.26 -3.35
C THR A 7 -15.65 -5.75 -3.11
N GLN A 8 -16.05 -4.96 -4.12
CA GLN A 8 -16.11 -3.49 -4.04
C GLN A 8 -17.26 -2.96 -3.15
N LYS A 9 -18.40 -3.69 -3.10
CA LYS A 9 -19.55 -3.34 -2.24
C LYS A 9 -19.40 -3.77 -0.78
N LEU A 10 -18.39 -4.60 -0.47
CA LEU A 10 -18.27 -5.21 0.86
C LEU A 10 -17.36 -4.43 1.81
N THR A 11 -16.31 -3.74 1.37
CA THR A 11 -15.36 -3.13 2.31
C THR A 11 -15.94 -1.96 3.11
N TRP A 12 -16.60 -1.00 2.45
CA TRP A 12 -17.24 0.13 3.15
C TRP A 12 -18.42 -0.32 4.02
N ARG A 13 -19.18 -1.31 3.55
CA ARG A 13 -20.31 -1.88 4.30
C ARG A 13 -19.81 -2.67 5.52
N ARG A 14 -18.69 -3.41 5.40
CA ARG A 14 -18.03 -4.12 6.52
C ARG A 14 -17.48 -3.15 7.55
N ASP A 15 -16.84 -2.05 7.14
CA ASP A 15 -16.33 -1.03 8.07
C ASP A 15 -17.45 -0.43 8.94
N ILE A 16 -18.59 -0.11 8.32
CA ILE A 16 -19.79 0.34 9.04
C ILE A 16 -20.33 -0.76 9.96
N LEU A 17 -20.43 -1.99 9.47
CA LEU A 17 -20.96 -3.10 10.28
C LEU A 17 -20.08 -3.41 11.50
N LEU A 18 -18.76 -3.35 11.36
CA LEU A 18 -17.82 -3.61 12.44
C LEU A 18 -17.78 -2.46 13.46
N SER A 19 -17.85 -1.21 12.99
CA SER A 19 -17.89 -0.04 13.89
C SER A 19 -19.21 0.08 14.66
N GLN A 20 -20.32 -0.42 14.11
CA GLN A 20 -21.64 -0.34 14.72
C GLN A 20 -22.01 -1.56 15.57
N ASN A 21 -21.22 -2.63 15.56
CA ASN A 21 -21.55 -3.87 16.28
C ASN A 21 -20.72 -4.01 17.58
N PRO A 22 -21.29 -3.66 18.75
CA PRO A 22 -20.58 -3.73 20.03
C PRO A 22 -20.28 -5.17 20.50
N LEU A 23 -20.90 -6.19 19.90
CA LEU A 23 -20.68 -7.59 20.27
C LEU A 23 -19.36 -8.17 19.73
N LEU A 24 -18.78 -7.53 18.71
CA LEU A 24 -17.56 -8.00 18.06
C LEU A 24 -16.28 -7.48 18.71
N GLY A 25 -16.35 -6.85 19.89
CA GLY A 25 -15.17 -6.32 20.59
C GLY A 25 -14.51 -5.11 19.93
N GLY A 26 -15.11 -4.57 18.86
CA GLY A 26 -14.62 -3.42 18.12
C GLY A 26 -13.44 -3.74 17.18
N LEU A 27 -12.98 -2.70 16.49
CA LEU A 27 -11.98 -2.79 15.42
C LEU A 27 -10.66 -3.43 15.86
N GLU A 28 -10.23 -3.21 17.10
CA GLU A 28 -8.95 -3.72 17.60
C GLU A 28 -8.95 -5.24 17.73
N SER A 29 -10.04 -5.82 18.24
CA SER A 29 -10.16 -7.27 18.41
C SER A 29 -10.34 -8.02 17.08
N MET A 30 -10.97 -7.39 16.09
CA MET A 30 -11.19 -7.97 14.77
C MET A 30 -10.05 -7.70 13.78
N ARG A 31 -9.10 -6.82 14.13
CA ARG A 31 -8.08 -6.29 13.22
C ARG A 31 -7.34 -7.39 12.49
N GLU A 32 -6.81 -8.37 13.21
CA GLU A 32 -6.01 -9.45 12.61
C GLU A 32 -6.80 -10.20 11.53
N SER A 33 -8.03 -10.61 11.85
CA SER A 33 -8.90 -11.33 10.90
C SER A 33 -9.29 -10.50 9.67
N GLU A 34 -9.57 -9.20 9.87
CA GLU A 34 -9.94 -8.30 8.76
C GLU A 34 -8.73 -7.93 7.91
N VAL A 35 -7.53 -7.83 8.49
CA VAL A 35 -6.28 -7.64 7.74
C VAL A 35 -6.04 -8.83 6.84
N SER A 36 -6.11 -10.07 7.36
CA SER A 36 -5.91 -11.28 6.54
C SER A 36 -6.95 -11.38 5.42
N TYR A 37 -8.22 -11.15 5.71
CA TYR A 37 -9.28 -11.09 4.70
C TYR A 37 -9.00 -10.03 3.61
N THR A 38 -8.54 -8.86 4.02
CA THR A 38 -8.24 -7.76 3.10
C THR A 38 -7.02 -8.06 2.24
N VAL A 39 -5.99 -8.68 2.81
CA VAL A 39 -4.80 -9.13 2.09
C VAL A 39 -5.15 -10.17 1.03
N GLU A 40 -6.00 -11.15 1.35
CA GLU A 40 -6.51 -12.11 0.36
C GLU A 40 -7.25 -11.41 -0.79
N ALA A 41 -8.08 -10.42 -0.48
CA ALA A 41 -8.80 -9.63 -1.49
C ALA A 41 -7.84 -8.81 -2.38
N ILE A 42 -6.77 -8.25 -1.80
CA ILE A 42 -5.72 -7.55 -2.55
C ILE A 42 -5.00 -8.54 -3.48
N ILE A 43 -4.58 -9.69 -2.98
CA ILE A 43 -3.85 -10.69 -3.79
C ILE A 43 -4.74 -11.19 -4.96
N ALA A 44 -6.04 -11.38 -4.72
CA ALA A 44 -6.97 -11.81 -5.75
C ALA A 44 -7.20 -10.77 -6.84
N ASN A 45 -7.17 -9.47 -6.52
CA ASN A 45 -7.29 -8.39 -7.50
C ASN A 45 -6.54 -7.11 -7.06
N PRO A 46 -5.24 -7.01 -7.33
CA PRO A 46 -4.40 -5.91 -6.85
C PRO A 46 -4.81 -4.53 -7.40
N GLU A 47 -5.44 -4.49 -8.57
CA GLU A 47 -5.91 -3.27 -9.23
C GLU A 47 -7.21 -2.71 -8.62
N ASN A 48 -7.82 -3.42 -7.67
CA ASN A 48 -8.99 -2.90 -6.95
C ASN A 48 -8.54 -1.97 -5.82
N GLU A 49 -8.87 -0.68 -5.93
CA GLU A 49 -8.55 0.31 -4.89
C GLU A 49 -9.23 0.03 -3.53
N SER A 50 -10.40 -0.61 -3.52
CA SER A 50 -11.24 -0.72 -2.33
C SER A 50 -10.59 -1.50 -1.18
N PRO A 51 -9.98 -2.68 -1.39
CA PRO A 51 -9.19 -3.38 -0.37
C PRO A 51 -8.02 -2.56 0.16
N TRP A 52 -7.27 -1.85 -0.69
CA TRP A 52 -6.15 -1.00 -0.24
C TRP A 52 -6.60 0.17 0.63
N ARG A 53 -7.73 0.79 0.30
CA ARG A 53 -8.34 1.83 1.13
C ARG A 53 -8.80 1.27 2.47
N TYR A 54 -9.42 0.10 2.45
CA TYR A 54 -9.92 -0.54 3.66
C TYR A 54 -8.78 -0.94 4.60
N LEU A 55 -7.71 -1.53 4.06
CA LEU A 55 -6.50 -1.87 4.81
C LEU A 55 -5.97 -0.64 5.57
N ARG A 56 -5.87 0.53 4.92
CA ARG A 56 -5.50 1.78 5.60
C ARG A 56 -6.49 2.20 6.69
N GLY A 57 -7.78 2.00 6.46
CA GLY A 57 -8.84 2.29 7.42
C GLY A 57 -8.74 1.45 8.71
N LEU A 58 -8.31 0.19 8.62
CA LEU A 58 -8.17 -0.70 9.77
C LEU A 58 -7.17 -0.20 10.83
N TYR A 59 -6.21 0.64 10.42
CA TYR A 59 -5.20 1.24 11.31
C TYR A 59 -5.41 2.73 11.54
N LYS A 60 -6.61 3.26 11.26
CA LYS A 60 -6.91 4.70 11.46
C LYS A 60 -6.62 5.09 12.92
N GLY A 61 -5.75 6.09 13.10
CA GLY A 61 -5.31 6.57 14.41
C GLY A 61 -4.07 5.87 14.98
N SER A 62 -3.51 4.87 14.30
CA SER A 62 -2.28 4.19 14.73
C SER A 62 -1.38 3.83 13.55
N THR A 63 -0.67 4.83 13.00
CA THR A 63 0.29 4.60 11.91
C THR A 63 1.40 3.64 12.33
N GLN A 64 1.83 3.65 13.59
CA GLN A 64 2.83 2.71 14.08
C GLN A 64 2.36 1.25 13.99
N SER A 65 1.08 0.97 14.26
CA SER A 65 0.54 -0.38 14.12
C SER A 65 0.54 -0.86 12.67
N LEU A 66 0.28 0.05 11.72
CA LEU A 66 0.35 -0.24 10.28
C LEU A 66 1.78 -0.57 9.84
N LEU A 67 2.77 0.19 10.32
CA LEU A 67 4.19 -0.03 10.00
C LEU A 67 4.73 -1.36 10.53
N ASN A 68 4.27 -1.73 11.73
CA ASN A 68 4.74 -2.92 12.43
C ASN A 68 4.02 -4.21 11.97
N ASP A 69 2.97 -4.11 11.14
CA ASP A 69 2.24 -5.28 10.67
C ASP A 69 2.96 -5.93 9.46
N PRO A 70 3.53 -7.13 9.61
CA PRO A 70 4.29 -7.78 8.55
C PRO A 70 3.41 -8.19 7.36
N GLN A 71 2.09 -8.32 7.53
CA GLN A 71 1.19 -8.66 6.43
C GLN A 71 1.11 -7.52 5.40
N VAL A 72 1.23 -6.27 5.85
CA VAL A 72 1.14 -5.07 5.00
C VAL A 72 2.36 -4.97 4.09
N SER A 73 3.56 -5.13 4.62
CA SER A 73 4.78 -5.12 3.81
C SER A 73 4.88 -6.36 2.90
N SER A 74 4.46 -7.52 3.40
CA SER A 74 4.42 -8.78 2.64
C SER A 74 3.49 -8.68 1.43
N VAL A 75 2.30 -8.09 1.58
CA VAL A 75 1.37 -7.95 0.45
C VAL A 75 1.91 -6.97 -0.60
N CYS A 76 2.56 -5.87 -0.20
CA CYS A 76 3.24 -4.97 -1.14
C CYS A 76 4.31 -5.72 -1.95
N LEU A 77 5.18 -6.51 -1.29
CA LEU A 77 6.20 -7.31 -1.96
C LEU A 77 5.59 -8.32 -2.94
N LYS A 78 4.59 -9.08 -2.50
CA LYS A 78 3.90 -10.08 -3.34
C LYS A 78 3.26 -9.45 -4.58
N VAL A 79 2.63 -8.29 -4.40
CA VAL A 79 1.99 -7.59 -5.52
C VAL A 79 3.03 -7.02 -6.48
N LEU A 80 4.09 -6.37 -5.98
CA LEU A 80 5.13 -5.76 -6.84
C LEU A 80 5.97 -6.80 -7.59
N THR A 81 6.15 -8.00 -7.02
CA THR A 81 6.83 -9.12 -7.70
C THR A 81 5.98 -9.76 -8.79
N ALA A 82 4.65 -9.79 -8.63
CA ALA A 82 3.73 -10.33 -9.63
C ALA A 82 3.30 -9.32 -10.70
N ASN A 83 3.09 -8.06 -10.29
CA ASN A 83 2.72 -6.93 -11.14
C ASN A 83 3.49 -5.69 -10.70
N SER A 84 4.61 -5.49 -11.38
CA SER A 84 5.59 -4.42 -11.18
C SER A 84 5.01 -3.01 -11.13
N TYR A 85 3.88 -2.75 -11.79
CA TYR A 85 3.35 -1.38 -11.95
C TYR A 85 2.04 -1.12 -11.20
N CYS A 86 1.70 -1.95 -10.21
CA CYS A 86 0.49 -1.73 -9.41
C CYS A 86 0.60 -0.43 -8.59
N VAL A 87 -0.12 0.61 -9.03
CA VAL A 87 -0.11 1.96 -8.43
C VAL A 87 -0.46 1.93 -6.95
N PHE A 88 -1.40 1.07 -6.54
CA PHE A 88 -1.86 1.01 -5.17
C PHE A 88 -0.81 0.42 -4.22
N ALA A 89 -0.08 -0.61 -4.65
CA ALA A 89 1.03 -1.18 -3.87
C ALA A 89 2.18 -0.18 -3.72
N LEU A 90 2.55 0.51 -4.82
CA LEU A 90 3.57 1.56 -4.80
C LEU A 90 3.18 2.72 -3.86
N ASN A 91 1.93 3.17 -3.92
CA ASN A 91 1.44 4.23 -3.04
C ASN A 91 1.41 3.79 -1.57
N MET A 92 0.95 2.57 -1.29
CA MET A 92 0.96 2.00 0.07
C MET A 92 2.37 1.96 0.62
N LEU A 93 3.34 1.51 -0.17
CA LEU A 93 4.74 1.45 0.24
C LEU A 93 5.33 2.85 0.47
N LEU A 94 5.01 3.82 -0.38
CA LEU A 94 5.43 5.20 -0.20
C LEU A 94 4.87 5.80 1.11
N ASP A 95 3.63 5.49 1.44
CA ASP A 95 3.02 5.87 2.72
C ASP A 95 3.79 5.26 3.90
N LEU A 96 4.18 3.98 3.83
CA LEU A 96 4.98 3.34 4.88
C LEU A 96 6.36 4.00 5.03
N LEU A 97 7.08 4.19 3.92
CA LEU A 97 8.41 4.83 3.92
C LEU A 97 8.36 6.26 4.48
N SER A 98 7.29 7.00 4.19
CA SER A 98 7.10 8.36 4.71
C SER A 98 6.95 8.41 6.23
N HIS A 99 6.65 7.28 6.88
CA HIS A 99 6.56 7.18 8.34
C HIS A 99 7.72 6.37 8.96
N GLY A 100 8.82 6.18 8.22
CA GLY A 100 10.04 5.57 8.75
C GLY A 100 10.09 4.04 8.65
N TYR A 101 9.28 3.43 7.78
CA TYR A 101 9.45 2.01 7.45
C TYR A 101 10.78 1.78 6.73
N GLU A 102 11.54 0.79 7.17
CA GLU A 102 12.76 0.36 6.48
C GLU A 102 12.46 -0.87 5.60
N PRO A 103 12.56 -0.77 4.27
CA PRO A 103 12.24 -1.86 3.37
C PRO A 103 13.32 -2.95 3.40
N SER A 104 12.88 -4.22 3.37
CA SER A 104 13.76 -5.38 3.26
C SER A 104 14.54 -5.37 1.95
N GLN A 105 15.61 -6.17 1.89
CA GLN A 105 16.45 -6.27 0.70
C GLN A 105 15.65 -6.76 -0.53
N GLU A 106 14.74 -7.72 -0.34
CA GLU A 106 13.88 -8.25 -1.41
C GLU A 106 12.96 -7.17 -1.97
N LEU A 107 12.41 -6.33 -1.09
CA LEU A 107 11.53 -5.25 -1.49
C LEU A 107 12.30 -4.14 -2.21
N ARG A 108 13.52 -3.82 -1.77
CA ARG A 108 14.43 -2.91 -2.48
C ARG A 108 14.73 -3.42 -3.88
N HIS A 109 15.13 -4.69 -4.01
CA HIS A 109 15.39 -5.32 -5.30
C HIS A 109 14.16 -5.31 -6.22
N ALA A 110 12.97 -5.57 -5.67
CA ALA A 110 11.72 -5.51 -6.44
C ALA A 110 11.43 -4.11 -6.99
N ILE A 111 11.76 -3.05 -6.23
CA ILE A 111 11.59 -1.65 -6.64
C ILE A 111 12.64 -1.26 -7.67
N ASP A 112 13.91 -1.64 -7.47
CA ASP A 112 15.00 -1.33 -8.39
C ASP A 112 14.76 -1.97 -9.76
N ALA A 113 14.17 -3.17 -9.79
CA ALA A 113 13.73 -3.83 -11.03
C ALA A 113 12.65 -3.04 -11.80
N LEU A 114 11.94 -2.11 -11.16
CA LEU A 114 10.94 -1.24 -11.82
C LEU A 114 11.58 -0.10 -12.59
N THR A 115 12.81 0.27 -12.24
CA THR A 115 13.58 1.32 -12.91
C THR A 115 14.45 0.75 -14.01
N SER A 116 14.22 1.18 -15.25
CA SER A 116 15.15 0.90 -16.36
C SER A 116 16.52 1.53 -16.11
N GLU A 117 17.58 0.92 -16.66
CA GLU A 117 19.01 1.24 -16.50
C GLU A 117 19.45 2.70 -16.80
N SER A 118 18.54 3.56 -17.25
CA SER A 118 18.83 4.90 -17.77
C SER A 118 18.85 6.01 -16.72
N ASN A 119 18.59 5.73 -15.44
CA ASN A 119 18.92 6.64 -14.34
C ASN A 119 19.63 5.86 -13.23
N PRO A 120 20.70 6.40 -12.64
CA PRO A 120 21.27 5.79 -11.44
C PRO A 120 20.16 5.69 -10.39
N PRO A 121 20.02 4.55 -9.68
CA PRO A 121 19.06 4.44 -8.61
C PRO A 121 19.32 5.59 -7.64
N ASP A 122 18.31 6.44 -7.42
CA ASP A 122 18.36 7.41 -6.35
C ASP A 122 18.54 6.58 -5.07
N SER A 123 19.51 6.93 -4.22
CA SER A 123 19.74 6.18 -2.96
C SER A 123 18.48 6.14 -2.10
N ASN A 124 17.57 7.09 -2.35
CA ASN A 124 16.28 7.18 -1.71
C ASN A 124 15.19 6.39 -2.47
N VAL A 125 14.84 5.23 -1.92
CA VAL A 125 13.75 4.34 -2.39
C VAL A 125 12.43 5.07 -2.62
N SER A 126 12.06 6.03 -1.75
CA SER A 126 10.82 6.80 -1.88
C SER A 126 10.81 7.67 -3.14
N LYS A 127 11.95 8.26 -3.50
CA LYS A 127 12.08 9.04 -4.74
C LYS A 127 12.00 8.16 -5.98
N THR A 128 12.58 6.97 -5.92
CA THR A 128 12.47 5.95 -6.98
C THR A 128 11.02 5.57 -7.22
N ILE A 129 10.26 5.25 -6.16
CA ILE A 129 8.83 4.95 -6.25
C ILE A 129 8.05 6.13 -6.86
N CYS A 130 8.29 7.37 -6.42
CA CYS A 130 7.63 8.53 -7.01
C CYS A 130 7.89 8.65 -8.51
N SER A 131 9.12 8.39 -8.98
CA SER A 131 9.45 8.44 -10.41
C SER A 131 8.85 7.30 -11.22
N VAL A 132 8.62 6.13 -10.62
CA VAL A 132 7.81 5.08 -11.24
C VAL A 132 6.35 5.54 -11.35
N LEU A 133 5.78 6.07 -10.26
CA LEU A 133 4.40 6.57 -10.20
C LEU A 133 4.13 7.72 -11.18
N GLU A 134 5.09 8.60 -11.42
CA GLU A 134 5.01 9.65 -12.46
C GLU A 134 4.78 9.07 -13.86
N LYS A 135 5.31 7.86 -14.15
CA LYS A 135 5.17 7.20 -15.45
C LYS A 135 3.87 6.39 -15.55
N VAL A 136 3.49 5.71 -14.46
CA VAL A 136 2.36 4.76 -14.48
C VAL A 136 1.01 5.38 -14.11
N ASP A 137 0.98 6.45 -13.31
CA ASP A 137 -0.23 7.20 -12.93
C ASP A 137 -0.18 8.61 -13.51
N PHE A 138 -0.30 8.68 -14.84
CA PHE A 138 -0.17 9.91 -15.63
C PHE A 138 -1.17 11.00 -15.21
N MET A 139 -2.37 10.60 -14.76
CA MET A 139 -3.40 11.54 -14.30
C MET A 139 -2.97 12.31 -13.05
N ARG A 140 -2.11 11.71 -12.21
CA ARG A 140 -1.59 12.32 -10.98
C ARG A 140 -0.11 12.69 -11.07
N VAL A 141 0.45 12.83 -12.29
CA VAL A 141 1.87 13.15 -12.47
C VAL A 141 2.34 14.38 -11.69
N ASN A 142 1.52 15.45 -11.64
CA ASN A 142 1.85 16.66 -10.89
C ASN A 142 1.85 16.42 -9.38
N TYR A 143 0.96 15.56 -8.88
CA TYR A 143 0.94 15.15 -7.49
C TYR A 143 2.19 14.34 -7.13
N TRP A 144 2.60 13.41 -7.99
CA TRP A 144 3.81 12.60 -7.75
C TRP A 144 5.09 13.44 -7.79
N LYS A 145 5.18 14.42 -8.71
CA LYS A 145 6.27 15.41 -8.72
C LYS A 145 6.34 16.22 -7.43
N TRP A 146 5.19 16.74 -6.98
CA TRP A 146 5.10 17.46 -5.71
C TRP A 146 5.50 16.56 -4.53
N ARG A 147 4.95 15.34 -4.46
CA ARG A 147 5.24 14.34 -3.41
C ARG A 147 6.74 14.05 -3.36
N LYS A 148 7.39 13.81 -4.50
CA LYS A 148 8.83 13.61 -4.63
C LYS A 148 9.65 14.78 -4.07
N SER A 149 9.23 16.01 -4.34
CA SER A 149 9.90 17.23 -3.86
C SER A 149 9.68 17.52 -2.37
N SER A 150 8.59 17.02 -1.80
CA SER A 150 8.22 17.23 -0.39
C SER A 150 8.70 16.13 0.55
N LEU A 151 9.36 15.09 0.01
CA LEU A 151 10.00 14.06 0.83
C LEU A 151 11.15 14.69 1.64
N PRO A 152 11.28 14.40 2.94
CA PRO A 152 12.41 14.86 3.72
C PRO A 152 13.71 14.36 3.09
N ALA A 153 14.73 15.22 3.07
CA ALA A 153 16.07 14.78 2.69
C ALA A 153 16.50 13.69 3.68
N GLN A 154 16.81 12.50 3.19
CA GLN A 154 17.38 11.45 4.03
C GLN A 154 18.73 11.96 4.52
N THR A 155 18.85 12.20 5.82
CA THR A 155 20.12 12.47 6.48
C THR A 155 20.96 11.21 6.38
N VAL A 156 22.11 11.32 5.71
CA VAL A 156 23.13 10.27 5.58
C VAL A 156 23.67 9.88 6.95
#